data_AF-A0A1F8GWS8-F1
#
_entry.id   AF-A0A1F8GWS8-F1
#
_cell.length_a   1.000
_cell.length_b   1.000
_cell.length_c   1.000
_cell.angle_alpha   90.00
_cell.angle_beta   90.00
_cell.angle_gamma   90.00
#
_symmetry.space_group_name_H-M   'P 1'
#
loop_
_entity.id
_entity.type
_entity.pdbx_description
1 polymer ?
#
loop_
_entity_poly.entity_id
_entity_poly.type
_entity_poly.pdbx_seq_one_letter_code
_entity_poly.pdbx_strand_id
1 'polypeptide(L)'
;MLKQKAIILGTNAMGSVPERFLPLIRELKNARIPVFLLPDNPGTHHGFIRIVERPQTRTIGAGGIPLEKANINNHPKVVAAIQEELDAGKKGDDLAEAIRKRFAYQEGEVRPISPLGTEEGFAEHASKVRGRNPDDDMY
;
A
#
# COMPACT_ATOMS: atom_id res chain seq x y z
N MET A 1 -23.94 -4.88 12.20
CA MET A 1 -22.94 -4.02 11.53
C MET A 1 -21.55 -4.48 11.92
N LEU A 2 -20.68 -4.76 10.95
CA LEU A 2 -19.28 -5.07 11.22
C LEU A 2 -18.62 -3.86 11.90
N LYS A 3 -18.19 -4.00 13.16
CA LYS A 3 -17.46 -2.99 13.93
C LYS A 3 -15.97 -3.03 13.55
N GLN A 4 -15.64 -2.78 12.29
CA GLN A 4 -14.23 -2.80 11.89
C GLN A 4 -13.50 -1.64 12.58
N LYS A 5 -12.34 -1.95 13.19
CA LYS A 5 -11.48 -0.95 13.83
C LYS A 5 -10.34 -0.48 12.91
N ALA A 6 -10.05 -1.26 11.87
CA ALA A 6 -9.10 -0.99 10.79
C ALA A 6 -9.42 -1.91 9.61
N ILE A 7 -8.96 -1.54 8.42
CA ILE A 7 -9.01 -2.36 7.20
C ILE A 7 -7.59 -2.50 6.66
N ILE A 8 -7.23 -3.71 6.23
CA ILE A 8 -6.06 -3.94 5.39
C ILE A 8 -6.56 -4.20 3.98
N LEU A 9 -6.02 -3.46 3.02
CA LEU A 9 -6.41 -3.56 1.62
C LEU A 9 -5.21 -4.01 0.79
N GLY A 10 -5.33 -5.20 0.21
CA GLY A 10 -4.46 -5.64 -0.87
C GLY A 10 -4.69 -4.74 -2.09
N THR A 11 -3.60 -4.18 -2.60
CA THR A 11 -3.57 -3.35 -3.80
C THR A 11 -2.78 -4.07 -4.89
N ASN A 12 -2.82 -3.62 -6.14
CA ASN A 12 -1.94 -4.22 -7.15
C ASN A 12 -0.45 -3.99 -6.79
N ALA A 13 0.48 -4.60 -7.54
CA ALA A 13 1.92 -4.47 -7.31
C ALA A 13 2.40 -3.00 -7.24
N MET A 14 1.69 -2.12 -7.96
CA MET A 14 1.94 -0.68 -7.97
C MET A 14 1.22 0.07 -6.85
N GLY A 15 0.54 -0.57 -5.91
CA GLY A 15 -0.02 0.15 -4.77
C GLY A 15 -1.34 0.89 -5.03
N SER A 16 -2.04 0.56 -6.12
CA SER A 16 -3.31 1.20 -6.53
C SER A 16 -4.48 0.23 -6.49
N VAL A 17 -5.70 0.80 -6.40
CA VAL A 17 -6.96 0.05 -6.46
C VAL A 17 -7.86 0.57 -7.58
N PRO A 18 -8.79 -0.25 -8.10
CA PRO A 18 -9.78 0.23 -9.05
C PRO A 18 -10.59 1.43 -8.52
N GLU A 19 -10.90 2.41 -9.37
CA GLU A 19 -11.48 3.69 -8.94
C GLU A 19 -12.81 3.56 -8.20
N ARG A 20 -13.58 2.50 -8.51
CA ARG A 20 -14.83 2.15 -7.82
C ARG A 20 -14.67 1.94 -6.31
N PHE A 21 -13.46 1.66 -5.82
CA PHE A 21 -13.18 1.52 -4.39
C PHE A 21 -12.86 2.85 -3.69
N LEU A 22 -12.54 3.92 -4.43
CA LEU A 22 -12.16 5.20 -3.83
C LEU A 22 -13.27 5.83 -2.97
N PRO A 23 -14.57 5.78 -3.36
CA PRO A 23 -15.64 6.26 -2.49
C PRO A 23 -15.69 5.54 -1.14
N LEU A 24 -15.53 4.22 -1.13
CA LEU A 24 -15.51 3.41 0.10
C LEU A 24 -14.31 3.77 0.99
N ILE A 25 -13.12 3.96 0.41
CA ILE A 25 -11.93 4.37 1.17
C ILE A 25 -12.18 5.74 1.84
N ARG A 26 -12.82 6.68 1.15
CA ARG A 26 -13.18 7.99 1.73
C ARG A 26 -14.21 7.86 2.84
N GLU A 27 -15.21 6.99 2.67
CA GLU A 27 -16.21 6.72 3.70
C GLU A 27 -15.56 6.18 4.97
N LEU A 28 -14.67 5.20 4.84
CA LEU A 28 -13.92 4.62 5.95
C LEU A 28 -13.03 5.66 6.65
N LYS A 29 -12.33 6.50 5.87
CA LYS A 29 -11.57 7.63 6.40
C LYS A 29 -12.46 8.58 7.22
N ASN A 30 -13.62 8.95 6.69
CA ASN A 30 -14.58 9.84 7.37
C ASN A 30 -15.13 9.21 8.65
N ALA A 31 -15.29 7.89 8.66
CA ALA A 31 -15.65 7.11 9.85
C ALA A 31 -14.48 6.89 10.83
N ARG A 32 -13.30 7.45 10.56
CA ARG A 32 -12.05 7.25 11.33
C ARG A 32 -11.66 5.78 11.43
N ILE A 33 -11.87 5.01 10.37
CA ILE A 33 -11.40 3.64 10.24
C ILE A 33 -10.19 3.66 9.30
N PRO A 34 -8.96 3.42 9.81
CA PRO A 34 -7.76 3.45 8.98
C PRO A 34 -7.77 2.32 7.95
N VAL A 35 -7.38 2.65 6.72
CA VAL A 35 -7.25 1.71 5.60
C VAL A 35 -5.77 1.58 5.25
N PHE A 36 -5.12 0.52 5.69
CA PHE A 36 -3.71 0.25 5.40
C PHE A 36 -3.57 -0.44 4.05
N LEU A 37 -2.69 0.08 3.19
CA LEU A 37 -2.47 -0.44 1.85
C LEU A 37 -1.27 -1.39 1.85
N LEU A 38 -1.45 -2.58 1.29
CA LEU A 38 -0.38 -3.54 1.03
C LEU A 38 -0.29 -3.80 -0.48
N PRO A 39 0.84 -3.49 -1.15
CA PRO A 39 1.01 -3.87 -2.54
C PRO A 39 1.14 -5.38 -2.67
N ASP A 40 0.50 -5.95 -3.68
CA ASP A 40 0.67 -7.33 -4.09
C ASP A 40 1.89 -7.44 -5.02
N ASN A 41 3.08 -7.34 -4.42
CA ASN A 41 4.37 -7.45 -5.11
C ASN A 41 5.26 -8.52 -4.44
N PRO A 42 4.86 -9.80 -4.50
CA PRO A 42 5.46 -10.86 -3.68
C PRO A 42 6.94 -11.11 -3.97
N GLY A 43 7.44 -10.71 -5.14
CA GLY A 43 8.86 -10.78 -5.52
C GLY A 43 9.76 -9.76 -4.80
N THR A 44 9.21 -8.92 -3.92
CA THR A 44 9.97 -7.96 -3.11
C THR A 44 9.63 -8.11 -1.62
N HIS A 45 10.43 -7.49 -0.75
CA HIS A 45 10.20 -7.46 0.70
C HIS A 45 9.92 -6.05 1.23
N HIS A 46 9.40 -5.17 0.38
CA HIS A 46 9.09 -3.78 0.71
C HIS A 46 7.74 -3.38 0.13
N GLY A 47 7.13 -2.38 0.73
CA GLY A 47 5.89 -1.78 0.26
C GLY A 47 6.16 -0.56 -0.63
N PHE A 48 5.50 0.55 -0.28
CA PHE A 48 5.52 1.80 -1.02
C PHE A 48 6.82 2.59 -0.77
N ILE A 49 7.83 2.41 -1.63
CA ILE A 49 9.11 3.14 -1.53
C ILE A 49 9.03 4.55 -2.13
N ARG A 50 8.31 4.67 -3.25
CA ARG A 50 8.03 5.94 -3.92
C ARG A 50 6.59 5.95 -4.41
N ILE A 51 5.97 7.11 -4.29
CA ILE A 51 4.67 7.39 -4.90
C ILE A 51 4.98 8.06 -6.25
N VAL A 52 4.96 7.27 -7.32
CA VAL A 52 5.39 7.71 -8.66
C VAL A 52 4.20 7.92 -9.60
N GLU A 53 3.12 7.15 -9.38
CA GLU A 53 2.06 6.99 -10.36
C GLU A 53 0.74 7.66 -9.95
N ARG A 54 0.01 8.25 -10.91
CA ARG A 54 -1.29 8.89 -10.65
C ARG A 54 -2.33 7.97 -9.98
N PRO A 55 -2.44 6.67 -10.33
CA PRO A 55 -3.33 5.74 -9.63
C PRO A 55 -2.98 5.54 -8.13
N GLN A 56 -1.69 5.60 -7.77
CA GLN A 56 -1.25 5.55 -6.37
C GLN A 56 -1.71 6.79 -5.62
N THR A 57 -1.49 7.97 -6.21
CA THR A 57 -1.87 9.24 -5.58
C THR A 57 -3.38 9.36 -5.38
N ARG A 58 -4.21 8.77 -6.26
CA ARG A 58 -5.67 8.71 -6.07
C ARG A 58 -6.08 7.84 -4.88
N THR A 59 -5.46 6.67 -4.74
CA THR A 59 -5.75 5.72 -3.64
C THR A 59 -5.35 6.31 -2.29
N ILE A 60 -4.15 6.90 -2.22
CA ILE A 60 -3.65 7.59 -1.03
C ILE A 60 -4.48 8.85 -0.75
N GLY A 61 -4.78 9.64 -1.78
CA GLY A 61 -5.62 10.84 -1.67
C GLY A 61 -7.05 10.55 -1.20
N ALA A 62 -7.58 9.35 -1.46
CA ALA A 62 -8.86 8.90 -0.93
C ALA A 62 -8.82 8.58 0.58
N GLY A 63 -7.64 8.40 1.18
CA GLY A 63 -7.47 8.06 2.59
C GLY A 63 -6.73 6.75 2.85
N GLY A 64 -6.25 6.07 1.81
CA GLY A 64 -5.41 4.89 1.99
C GLY A 64 -4.06 5.26 2.61
N ILE A 65 -3.60 4.45 3.56
CA ILE A 65 -2.35 4.63 4.30
C ILE A 65 -1.31 3.67 3.73
N PRO A 66 -0.34 4.14 2.93
CA PRO A 66 0.71 3.28 2.40
C PRO A 66 1.68 2.85 3.51
N LEU A 67 2.11 1.59 3.49
CA LEU A 67 3.17 1.08 4.36
C LEU A 67 4.46 0.89 3.54
N GLU A 68 5.57 1.50 3.97
CA GLU A 68 6.82 1.52 3.18
C GLU A 68 7.58 0.20 3.27
N LYS A 69 7.59 -0.42 4.45
CA LYS A 69 8.32 -1.67 4.76
C LYS A 69 7.47 -2.94 4.68
N ALA A 70 6.23 -2.84 4.22
CA ALA A 70 5.30 -3.97 4.22
C ALA A 70 4.59 -4.14 2.87
N ASN A 71 4.55 -5.38 2.40
CA ASN A 71 3.70 -5.81 1.30
C ASN A 71 2.80 -6.98 1.70
N ILE A 72 2.16 -7.63 0.73
CA ILE A 72 1.25 -8.73 0.98
C ILE A 72 1.88 -9.89 1.78
N ASN A 73 3.18 -10.15 1.59
CA ASN A 73 3.91 -11.18 2.35
C ASN A 73 4.02 -10.83 3.85
N ASN A 74 3.88 -9.56 4.20
CA ASN A 74 3.94 -9.08 5.57
C ASN A 74 2.56 -8.97 6.22
N HIS A 75 1.48 -9.42 5.55
CA HIS A 75 0.13 -9.32 6.07
C HIS A 75 -0.03 -9.82 7.53
N PRO A 76 0.49 -11.00 7.93
CA PRO A 76 0.41 -11.45 9.32
C PRO A 76 1.08 -10.51 10.32
N LYS A 77 2.23 -9.92 9.95
CA LYS A 77 2.98 -8.97 10.80
C LYS A 77 2.21 -7.65 10.97
N VAL A 78 1.54 -7.19 9.91
CA VAL A 78 0.72 -5.97 9.94
C VAL A 78 -0.52 -6.18 10.80
N VAL A 79 -1.19 -7.34 10.67
CA VAL A 79 -2.33 -7.71 11.53
C VAL A 79 -1.91 -7.75 13.01
N ALA A 80 -0.79 -8.41 13.32
CA ALA A 80 -0.27 -8.48 14.69
C ALA A 80 0.03 -7.09 15.26
N ALA A 81 0.72 -6.24 14.49
CA ALA A 81 1.00 -4.87 14.90
C ALA A 81 -0.27 -4.05 15.14
N ILE A 82 -1.28 -4.16 14.27
CA ILE A 82 -2.58 -3.50 14.45
C ILE A 82 -3.25 -3.97 15.75
N GLN A 83 -3.24 -5.28 16.01
CA GLN A 83 -3.84 -5.84 17.20
C GLN A 83 -3.14 -5.36 18.47
N GLU A 84 -1.80 -5.35 18.50
CA GLU A 84 -1.02 -4.81 19.63
C GLU A 84 -1.40 -3.36 19.94
N GLU A 85 -1.52 -2.51 18.91
CA GLU A 85 -1.87 -1.09 19.09
C GLU A 85 -3.33 -0.89 19.51
N LEU A 86 -4.24 -1.74 19.02
CA LEU A 86 -5.63 -1.78 19.46
C LEU A 86 -5.75 -2.20 20.93
N ASP A 87 -4.95 -3.16 21.37
CA ASP A 87 -4.90 -3.63 22.76
C ASP A 87 -4.29 -2.57 23.69
N ALA A 88 -3.36 -1.76 23.18
CA ALA A 88 -2.88 -0.54 23.82
C ALA A 88 -3.90 0.62 23.82
N GLY A 89 -5.09 0.41 23.25
CA GLY A 89 -6.20 1.36 23.27
C GLY A 89 -6.19 2.39 22.13
N LYS A 90 -5.23 2.35 21.20
CA LYS A 90 -5.17 3.26 20.05
C LYS A 90 -6.30 2.98 19.07
N LYS A 91 -6.86 4.02 18.46
CA LYS A 91 -7.97 3.96 17.50
C LYS A 91 -7.83 5.08 16.47
N GLY A 92 -8.53 4.96 15.33
CA GLY A 92 -8.60 6.01 14.31
C GLY A 92 -7.22 6.51 13.90
N ASP A 93 -7.00 7.82 14.03
CA ASP A 93 -5.76 8.48 13.60
C ASP A 93 -4.54 8.07 14.46
N ASP A 94 -4.73 7.79 15.74
CA ASP A 94 -3.63 7.32 16.61
C ASP A 94 -3.14 5.93 16.20
N LEU A 95 -4.08 5.05 15.83
CA LEU A 95 -3.76 3.74 15.27
C LEU A 95 -3.09 3.86 13.91
N ALA A 96 -3.63 4.73 13.04
CA ALA A 96 -3.07 5.01 11.73
C ALA A 96 -1.59 5.44 11.83
N GLU A 97 -1.32 6.40 12.72
CA GLU A 97 0.02 6.97 12.89
C GLU A 97 1.00 5.98 13.52
N ALA A 98 0.57 5.19 14.52
CA ALA A 98 1.41 4.17 15.14
C ALA A 98 1.87 3.12 14.12
N ILE A 99 0.94 2.60 13.32
CA ILE A 99 1.24 1.59 12.31
C ILE A 99 2.08 2.19 11.18
N ARG A 100 1.73 3.39 10.70
CA ARG A 100 2.51 4.09 9.68
C ARG A 100 3.97 4.26 10.10
N LYS A 101 4.22 4.72 11.34
CA LYS A 101 5.58 4.89 11.88
C LYS A 101 6.34 3.57 11.98
N ARG A 102 5.69 2.51 12.47
CA ARG A 102 6.31 1.19 12.63
C ARG A 102 6.77 0.59 11.30
N PHE A 103 6.04 0.85 10.22
CA PHE A 103 6.36 0.36 8.88
C PHE A 103 6.96 1.44 7.96
N ALA A 104 7.44 2.56 8.51
CA ALA A 104 8.19 3.58 7.78
C ALA A 104 9.70 3.35 7.88
N TYR A 105 10.43 3.78 6.86
CA TYR A 105 11.87 3.97 6.96
C TYR A 105 12.20 5.20 7.79
N GLN A 106 13.01 5.01 8.82
CA GLN A 106 13.53 6.03 9.71
C GLN A 106 14.78 6.68 9.09
N GLU A 107 15.17 7.83 9.65
CA GLU A 107 16.40 8.51 9.25
C GLU A 107 17.62 7.59 9.44
N GLY A 108 18.49 7.54 8.44
CA GLY A 108 19.66 6.66 8.43
C GLY A 108 19.43 5.23 7.93
N GLU A 109 18.17 4.80 7.73
CA GLU A 109 17.90 3.50 7.13
C GLU A 109 18.01 3.53 5.59
N VAL A 110 18.59 2.47 5.03
CA VAL A 110 18.68 2.30 3.58
C VAL A 110 17.31 1.93 3.03
N ARG A 111 16.72 2.85 2.26
CA ARG A 111 15.53 2.58 1.46
C ARG A 111 15.92 1.72 0.25
N PRO A 112 15.19 0.64 -0.07
CA PRO A 112 15.48 -0.12 -1.27
C PRO A 112 15.34 0.79 -2.50
N ILE A 113 16.18 0.59 -3.50
CA ILE A 113 16.04 1.31 -4.75
C ILE A 113 14.97 0.58 -5.54
N SER A 114 13.85 1.24 -5.81
CA SER A 114 12.89 0.71 -6.79
C SER A 114 13.61 0.59 -8.12
N PRO A 115 13.54 -0.56 -8.83
CA PRO A 115 14.05 -0.67 -10.19
C PRO A 115 13.46 0.43 -11.10
N LEU A 116 12.20 0.81 -10.89
CA LEU A 116 11.51 1.91 -11.59
C LEU A 116 12.00 3.31 -11.18
N GLY A 117 12.87 3.40 -10.17
CA GLY A 117 13.48 4.63 -9.70
C GLY A 117 14.72 5.05 -10.50
N THR A 118 15.21 4.19 -11.39
CA THR A 118 16.27 4.51 -12.36
C THR A 118 15.66 4.70 -13.75
N GLU A 119 16.27 5.57 -14.57
CA GLU A 119 15.84 5.74 -15.97
C GLU A 119 15.86 4.41 -16.73
N GLU A 120 16.86 3.56 -16.46
CA GLU A 120 16.99 2.23 -17.06
C GLU A 120 15.85 1.28 -16.66
N GLY A 121 15.49 1.18 -15.38
CA GLY A 121 14.43 0.27 -14.98
C GLY A 121 13.03 0.77 -15.33
N PHE A 122 12.83 2.09 -15.45
CA PHE A 122 11.61 2.64 -16.05
C PHE A 122 11.52 2.29 -17.54
N ALA A 123 12.61 2.46 -18.30
CA ALA A 123 12.67 2.11 -19.72
C ALA A 123 12.45 0.60 -19.96
N GLU A 124 13.02 -0.26 -19.12
CA GLU A 124 12.86 -1.72 -19.20
C GLU A 124 11.43 -2.16 -18.87
N HIS A 125 10.77 -1.51 -17.92
CA HIS A 125 9.36 -1.79 -17.63
C HIS A 125 8.45 -1.34 -18.79
N ALA A 126 8.69 -0.13 -19.31
CA ALA A 126 7.91 0.43 -20.42
C ALA A 126 8.03 -0.41 -21.69
N SER A 127 9.20 -0.98 -21.98
CA SER A 127 9.41 -1.87 -23.13
C SER A 127 8.68 -3.22 -22.97
N LYS A 128 8.68 -3.81 -21.77
CA LYS A 128 7.95 -5.06 -21.48
C LYS A 128 6.43 -4.90 -21.57
N VAL A 129 5.89 -3.74 -21.20
CA VAL A 129 4.44 -3.45 -21.29
C VAL A 129 4.03 -3.15 -22.73
N ARG A 130 4.87 -2.46 -23.51
CA ARG A 130 4.61 -2.20 -24.94
C ARG A 130 4.78 -3.43 -25.83
N GLY A 131 5.55 -4.43 -25.39
CA GLY A 131 5.77 -5.67 -26.11
C GLY A 131 4.73 -6.77 -25.84
N ARG A 132 3.83 -6.60 -24.85
CA ARG A 132 2.72 -7.53 -24.64
C ARG A 132 1.59 -7.20 -25.60
N ASN A 133 1.26 -8.15 -26.46
CA ASN A 133 0.05 -8.06 -27.24
C ASN A 133 -1.13 -8.22 -26.26
N PRO A 134 -2.15 -7.35 -26.26
CA PRO A 134 -3.30 -7.48 -25.35
C PRO A 134 -4.06 -8.81 -25.51
N ASP A 135 -3.80 -9.55 -26.59
CA ASP A 135 -4.34 -10.89 -26.86
C ASP A 135 -3.59 -12.01 -26.11
N ASP A 136 -2.39 -11.77 -25.58
CA ASP A 136 -1.57 -12.80 -24.90
C ASP A 136 -2.04 -13.08 -23.45
N ASP A 137 -2.85 -12.20 -22.86
CA ASP A 137 -3.38 -12.32 -21.49
C ASP A 137 -4.81 -12.92 -21.45
N MET A 138 -5.32 -13.47 -22.57
CA MET A 138 -6.69 -13.99 -22.74
C MET A 138 -6.81 -15.54 -22.83
N TYR A 139 -5.83 -16.29 -22.31
CA TYR A 139 -5.90 -17.76 -22.22
C TYR A 139 -5.49 -18.30 -20.85
#